data_AF-B5Y850-F1
#
_entry.id   AF-B5Y850-F1
#
_cell.length_a   1.000
_cell.length_b   1.000
_cell.length_c   1.000
_cell.angle_alpha   90.00
_cell.angle_beta   90.00
_cell.angle_gamma   90.00
#
_symmetry.space_group_name_H-M   'P 1'
#
loop_
_entity.id
_entity.type
_entity.pdbx_description
1 polymer ?
#
loop_
_entity_poly.entity_id
_entity_poly.type
_entity_poly.pdbx_seq_one_letter_code
_entity_poly.pdbx_strand_id
1 'polypeptide(L)'
;MVTPGIINEYLRILNLQFQFNGFQWDIPFHQDNVEINLVLTLSRDFLRFEVPLMAEEKVSSELLNQLFEMNYRIAMAKFAMADDGMVRLVCDFPTVNMSFEEFQVSMQIVVSAAFDFIPQIRAIKAKPIGFEIPKNPKNQIM
;
A
#
# COMPACT_ATOMS: atom_id res chain seq x y z
N MET A 1 7.98 4.09 -23.96
CA MET A 1 6.58 3.74 -23.65
C MET A 1 6.58 2.34 -23.07
N VAL A 2 6.08 2.22 -21.84
CA VAL A 2 5.96 0.93 -21.14
C VAL A 2 4.87 0.10 -21.80
N THR A 3 5.14 -1.20 -21.96
CA THR A 3 4.21 -2.17 -22.54
C THR A 3 4.15 -3.39 -21.62
N PRO A 4 3.13 -4.26 -21.76
CA PRO A 4 3.08 -5.52 -21.03
C PRO A 4 4.35 -6.38 -21.21
N GLY A 5 4.97 -6.35 -22.41
CA GLY A 5 6.21 -7.06 -22.68
C GLY A 5 7.38 -6.56 -21.85
N ILE A 6 7.53 -5.22 -21.75
CA ILE A 6 8.57 -4.57 -20.94
C ILE A 6 8.39 -4.89 -19.46
N ILE A 7 7.15 -4.85 -18.95
CA ILE A 7 6.84 -5.21 -17.56
C ILE A 7 7.25 -6.66 -17.29
N ASN A 8 6.80 -7.60 -18.13
CA ASN A 8 7.14 -9.02 -17.98
C ASN A 8 8.64 -9.29 -18.01
N GLU A 9 9.37 -8.64 -18.93
CA GLU A 9 10.82 -8.77 -19.02
C GLU A 9 11.51 -8.24 -17.75
N TYR A 10 11.08 -7.08 -17.26
CA TYR A 10 11.63 -6.52 -16.03
C TYR A 10 11.40 -7.41 -14.81
N LEU A 11 10.18 -7.92 -14.62
CA LEU A 11 9.86 -8.81 -13.50
C LEU A 11 10.69 -10.10 -13.56
N ARG A 12 10.95 -10.63 -14.77
CA ARG A 12 11.84 -11.78 -14.98
C ARG A 12 13.31 -11.46 -14.69
N ILE A 13 13.80 -10.28 -15.09
CA ILE A 13 15.18 -9.82 -14.77
C ILE A 13 15.37 -9.75 -13.25
N LEU A 14 14.36 -9.26 -12.53
CA LEU A 14 14.36 -9.22 -11.08
C LEU A 14 14.15 -10.59 -10.41
N ASN A 15 13.95 -11.65 -11.21
CA ASN A 15 13.62 -13.00 -10.74
C ASN A 15 12.43 -13.03 -9.76
N LEU A 16 11.43 -12.17 -10.01
CA LEU A 16 10.20 -12.12 -9.22
C LEU A 16 9.21 -13.16 -9.70
N GLN A 17 8.51 -13.79 -8.76
CA GLN A 17 7.29 -14.53 -9.08
C GLN A 17 6.17 -13.55 -9.36
N PHE A 18 5.35 -13.82 -10.38
CA PHE A 18 4.17 -13.02 -10.67
C PHE A 18 3.11 -13.83 -11.42
N GLN A 19 1.85 -13.42 -11.32
CA GLN A 19 0.74 -13.91 -12.14
C GLN A 19 0.22 -12.77 -13.02
N PHE A 20 -0.03 -13.05 -14.30
CA PHE A 20 -0.61 -12.09 -15.23
C PHE A 20 -1.96 -12.61 -15.74
N ASN A 21 -3.02 -11.82 -15.57
CA ASN A 21 -4.39 -12.23 -15.90
C ASN A 21 -4.94 -11.57 -17.19
N GLY A 22 -4.09 -10.88 -17.95
CA GLY A 22 -4.46 -10.19 -19.20
C GLY A 22 -4.44 -8.66 -19.12
N PHE A 23 -4.61 -8.08 -17.93
CA PHE A 23 -4.55 -6.62 -17.73
C PHE A 23 -3.86 -6.19 -16.43
N GLN A 24 -3.68 -7.13 -15.49
CA GLN A 24 -3.00 -6.87 -14.22
C GLN A 24 -1.91 -7.90 -13.94
N TRP A 25 -0.90 -7.50 -13.17
CA TRP A 25 0.11 -8.36 -12.59
C TRP A 25 -0.05 -8.41 -11.08
N ASP A 26 -0.12 -9.62 -10.54
CA ASP A 26 -0.06 -9.89 -9.11
C ASP A 26 1.37 -10.32 -8.75
N ILE A 27 2.07 -9.52 -7.94
CA ILE A 27 3.51 -9.65 -7.66
C ILE A 27 3.73 -9.72 -6.14
N PRO A 28 3.97 -10.91 -5.57
CA PRO A 28 4.29 -11.04 -4.15
C PRO A 28 5.70 -10.53 -3.85
N PHE A 29 5.82 -9.75 -2.77
CA PHE A 29 7.10 -9.38 -2.16
C PHE A 29 7.15 -9.83 -0.71
N HIS A 30 8.35 -10.24 -0.29
CA HIS A 30 8.63 -10.64 1.08
C HIS A 30 9.90 -9.94 1.59
N GLN A 31 9.78 -9.22 2.69
CA GLN A 31 10.90 -8.56 3.37
C GLN A 31 10.66 -8.56 4.88
N ASP A 32 11.65 -8.96 5.68
CA ASP A 32 11.64 -8.83 7.15
C ASP A 32 10.36 -9.36 7.84
N ASN A 33 9.85 -10.52 7.40
CA ASN A 33 8.58 -11.15 7.83
C ASN A 33 7.29 -10.42 7.41
N VAL A 34 7.41 -9.40 6.57
CA VAL A 34 6.29 -8.70 5.97
C VAL A 34 6.09 -9.25 4.57
N GLU A 35 4.89 -9.74 4.31
CA GLU A 35 4.43 -10.08 2.97
C GLU A 35 3.47 -9.00 2.48
N ILE A 36 3.70 -8.56 1.24
CA ILE A 36 2.85 -7.63 0.49
C ILE A 36 2.57 -8.24 -0.88
N ASN A 37 1.36 -8.05 -1.40
CA ASN A 37 1.03 -8.41 -2.78
C ASN A 37 0.80 -7.12 -3.58
N LEU A 38 1.70 -6.82 -4.51
CA LEU A 38 1.59 -5.67 -5.39
C LEU A 38 0.73 -6.05 -6.59
N VAL A 39 -0.36 -5.32 -6.79
CA VAL A 39 -1.19 -5.40 -7.99
C VAL A 39 -0.80 -4.25 -8.91
N LEU A 40 -0.29 -4.58 -10.09
CA LEU A 40 0.08 -3.60 -11.11
C LEU A 40 -0.93 -3.66 -12.24
N THR A 41 -1.55 -2.53 -12.59
CA THR A 41 -2.47 -2.40 -13.71
C THR A 41 -1.90 -1.41 -14.73
N LEU A 42 -1.75 -1.85 -15.97
CA LEU A 42 -1.35 -0.98 -17.08
C LEU A 42 -2.57 -0.62 -17.91
N SER A 43 -2.96 0.65 -17.87
CA SER A 43 -3.94 1.27 -18.75
C SER A 43 -3.25 2.02 -19.89
N ARG A 44 -4.03 2.50 -20.86
CA ARG A 44 -3.55 3.41 -21.89
C ARG A 44 -2.98 4.69 -21.29
N ASP A 45 -3.62 5.22 -20.24
CA ASP A 45 -3.35 6.57 -19.73
C ASP A 45 -2.57 6.57 -18.40
N PHE A 46 -2.60 5.46 -17.68
CA PHE A 46 -1.97 5.35 -16.37
C PHE A 46 -1.39 3.96 -16.09
N LEU A 47 -0.38 3.94 -15.25
CA LEU A 47 0.17 2.78 -14.59
C LEU A 47 -0.21 2.88 -13.12
N ARG A 48 -1.06 1.96 -12.67
CA ARG A 48 -1.56 1.92 -11.30
C ARG A 48 -0.87 0.82 -10.53
N PHE A 49 -0.37 1.15 -9.36
CA PHE A 49 0.11 0.20 -8.38
C PHE A 49 -0.82 0.20 -7.18
N GLU A 50 -1.25 -0.98 -6.76
CA GLU A 50 -2.11 -1.17 -5.60
C GLU A 50 -1.52 -2.21 -4.66
N VAL A 51 -1.57 -1.94 -3.36
CA VAL A 51 -1.24 -2.95 -2.34
C VAL A 51 -2.44 -3.09 -1.41
N PRO A 52 -3.16 -4.22 -1.45
CA PRO A 52 -4.28 -4.48 -0.55
C PRO A 52 -3.82 -4.53 0.91
N LEU A 53 -4.56 -3.85 1.79
CA LEU A 53 -4.23 -3.73 3.21
C LEU A 53 -5.17 -4.55 4.08
N MET A 54 -6.47 -4.26 4.00
CA MET A 54 -7.52 -4.93 4.78
C MET A 54 -8.91 -4.62 4.23
N ALA A 55 -9.89 -5.47 4.56
CA ALA A 55 -11.30 -5.19 4.31
C ALA A 55 -11.79 -4.03 5.18
N GLU A 56 -12.63 -3.17 4.61
CA GLU A 56 -13.24 -1.96 5.19
C GLU A 56 -13.99 -2.28 6.48
N GLU A 57 -14.72 -3.41 6.51
CA GLU A 57 -15.44 -3.90 7.71
C GLU A 57 -14.53 -4.10 8.94
N LYS A 58 -13.21 -4.20 8.72
CA LYS A 58 -12.19 -4.39 9.78
C LYS A 58 -11.49 -3.09 10.17
N VAL A 59 -11.93 -1.95 9.62
CA VAL A 59 -11.32 -0.64 9.82
C VAL A 59 -12.16 0.15 10.81
N SER A 60 -11.56 0.58 11.91
CA SER A 60 -12.25 1.47 12.85
C SER A 60 -12.26 2.91 12.32
N SER A 61 -13.19 3.73 12.80
CA SER A 61 -13.26 5.16 12.45
C SER A 61 -11.98 5.91 12.79
N GLU A 62 -11.30 5.54 13.88
CA GLU A 62 -10.01 6.11 14.27
C GLU A 62 -8.91 5.77 13.24
N LEU A 63 -8.89 4.52 12.74
CA LEU A 63 -7.94 4.12 11.71
C LEU A 63 -8.23 4.84 10.39
N LEU A 64 -9.50 4.99 9.99
CA LEU A 64 -9.86 5.78 8.80
C LEU A 64 -9.36 7.22 8.89
N ASN A 65 -9.55 7.89 10.04
CA ASN A 65 -9.05 9.25 10.24
C ASN A 65 -7.52 9.32 10.15
N GLN A 66 -6.80 8.34 10.72
CA GLN A 66 -5.35 8.28 10.62
C GLN A 66 -4.87 8.07 9.17
N LEU A 67 -5.52 7.17 8.42
CA LEU A 67 -5.21 6.97 7.00
C LEU A 67 -5.47 8.25 6.18
N PHE A 68 -6.55 8.97 6.49
CA PHE A 68 -6.85 10.26 5.87
C PHE A 68 -5.79 11.33 6.20
N GLU A 69 -5.35 11.42 7.45
CA GLU A 69 -4.25 12.33 7.84
C GLU A 69 -2.92 11.96 7.17
N MET A 70 -2.62 10.66 7.06
CA MET A 70 -1.43 10.19 6.37
C MET A 70 -1.44 10.56 4.88
N ASN A 71 -2.62 10.54 4.23
CA ASN A 71 -2.78 10.98 2.84
C ASN A 71 -2.37 12.44 2.61
N TYR A 72 -2.44 13.31 3.63
CA TYR A 72 -1.96 14.69 3.52
C TYR A 72 -0.42 14.77 3.51
N ARG A 73 0.25 13.82 4.17
CA ARG A 73 1.72 13.80 4.32
C ARG A 73 2.43 13.07 3.19
N ILE A 74 1.77 12.07 2.60
CA ILE A 74 2.35 11.25 1.53
C ILE A 74 2.04 11.91 0.19
N ALA A 75 3.07 12.21 -0.62
CA ALA A 75 2.86 12.89 -1.90
C ALA A 75 2.27 11.96 -2.97
N MET A 76 2.88 10.79 -3.19
CA MET A 76 2.62 9.96 -4.38
C MET A 76 1.67 8.80 -4.13
N ALA A 77 1.78 8.11 -3.00
CA ALA A 77 0.90 6.99 -2.66
C ALA A 77 -0.24 7.47 -1.75
N LYS A 78 -1.45 6.96 -1.97
CA LYS A 78 -2.66 7.32 -1.23
C LYS A 78 -3.36 6.07 -0.72
N PHE A 79 -3.86 6.11 0.50
CA PHE A 79 -4.83 5.16 0.99
C PHE A 79 -6.20 5.46 0.40
N ALA A 80 -6.82 4.47 -0.22
CA ALA A 80 -8.15 4.57 -0.80
C ALA A 80 -8.99 3.35 -0.42
N MET A 81 -10.31 3.56 -0.34
CA MET A 81 -11.27 2.47 -0.30
C MET A 81 -11.65 2.12 -1.73
N ALA A 82 -11.53 0.85 -2.07
CA ALA A 82 -11.96 0.32 -3.35
C ALA A 82 -13.40 -0.19 -3.29
N ASP A 83 -14.04 -0.31 -4.45
CA ASP A 83 -15.45 -0.70 -4.59
C ASP A 83 -15.76 -2.11 -4.05
N ASP A 84 -14.74 -2.96 -3.92
CA ASP A 84 -14.84 -4.29 -3.31
C ASP A 84 -14.74 -4.26 -1.77
N GLY A 85 -14.76 -3.07 -1.17
CA GLY A 85 -14.63 -2.88 0.26
C GLY A 85 -13.22 -3.16 0.78
N MET A 86 -12.18 -3.09 -0.06
CA MET A 86 -10.80 -3.21 0.39
C MET A 86 -10.14 -1.84 0.52
N VAL A 87 -9.48 -1.61 1.65
CA VAL A 87 -8.53 -0.50 1.79
C VAL A 87 -7.23 -0.88 1.11
N ARG A 88 -6.73 0.00 0.24
CA ARG A 88 -5.49 -0.20 -0.52
C ARG A 88 -4.59 1.02 -0.43
N LEU A 89 -3.29 0.77 -0.49
CA LEU A 89 -2.33 1.80 -0.87
C LEU A 89 -2.29 1.85 -2.41
N VAL A 90 -2.55 3.01 -3.00
CA VAL A 90 -2.68 3.22 -4.44
C VAL A 90 -1.67 4.27 -4.89
N CYS A 91 -1.02 4.05 -6.02
CA CYS A 91 -0.15 5.02 -6.65
C CYS A 91 -0.32 4.98 -8.18
N ASP A 92 -0.65 6.13 -8.77
CA ASP A 92 -0.91 6.27 -10.20
C ASP A 92 0.21 7.10 -10.86
N PHE A 93 0.71 6.60 -11.98
CA PHE A 93 1.71 7.28 -12.80
C PHE A 93 1.20 7.43 -14.23
N PRO A 94 1.38 8.59 -14.88
CA PRO A 94 1.00 8.76 -16.27
C PRO A 94 1.86 7.87 -17.18
N THR A 95 1.25 7.15 -18.12
CA THR A 95 1.98 6.31 -19.08
C THR A 95 2.52 7.09 -20.29
N VAL A 96 2.02 8.31 -20.49
CA VAL A 96 2.44 9.21 -21.57
C VAL A 96 3.94 9.48 -21.44
N ASN A 97 4.70 9.07 -22.46
CA ASN A 97 6.16 9.18 -22.51
C ASN A 97 6.93 8.44 -21.40
N MET A 98 6.27 7.57 -20.63
CA MET A 98 6.94 6.80 -19.59
C MET A 98 8.06 5.94 -20.21
N SER A 99 9.28 6.25 -19.77
CA SER A 99 10.50 5.52 -20.06
C SER A 99 10.59 4.26 -19.20
N PHE A 100 11.51 3.38 -19.56
CA PHE A 100 11.77 2.18 -18.77
C PHE A 100 12.31 2.53 -17.38
N GLU A 101 13.23 3.49 -17.30
CA GLU A 101 13.81 3.95 -16.04
C GLU A 101 12.75 4.52 -15.10
N GLU A 102 11.83 5.35 -15.61
CA GLU A 102 10.72 5.89 -14.81
C GLU A 102 9.82 4.77 -14.27
N PHE A 103 9.57 3.71 -15.07
CA PHE A 103 8.83 2.55 -14.58
C PHE A 103 9.54 1.82 -13.44
N GLN A 104 10.85 1.61 -13.57
CA GLN A 104 11.65 0.96 -12.52
C GLN A 104 11.62 1.77 -11.22
N VAL A 105 11.82 3.09 -11.32
CA VAL A 105 11.76 4.02 -10.18
C VAL A 105 10.36 4.03 -9.57
N SER A 106 9.31 4.05 -10.39
CA SER A 106 7.92 4.02 -9.92
C SER A 106 7.63 2.77 -9.09
N MET A 107 8.07 1.60 -9.56
CA MET A 107 7.90 0.34 -8.86
C MET A 107 8.67 0.31 -7.53
N GLN A 108 9.91 0.80 -7.50
CA GLN A 108 10.70 0.92 -6.27
C GLN A 108 10.02 1.82 -5.24
N ILE A 109 9.54 3.00 -5.65
CA ILE A 109 8.84 3.94 -4.77
C ILE A 109 7.65 3.26 -4.08
N VAL A 110 6.82 2.53 -4.85
CA VAL A 110 5.62 1.92 -4.30
C VAL A 110 5.95 0.75 -3.37
N VAL A 111 6.91 -0.10 -3.76
CA VAL A 111 7.33 -1.23 -2.92
C VAL A 111 7.94 -0.74 -1.60
N SER A 112 8.82 0.27 -1.64
CA SER A 112 9.38 0.87 -0.43
C SER A 112 8.30 1.50 0.45
N ALA A 113 7.40 2.29 -0.13
CA ALA A 113 6.29 2.89 0.62
C ALA A 113 5.39 1.83 1.26
N ALA A 114 5.12 0.72 0.57
CA ALA A 114 4.34 -0.38 1.11
C ALA A 114 5.04 -1.02 2.33
N PHE A 115 6.33 -1.30 2.24
CA PHE A 115 7.10 -1.85 3.37
C PHE A 115 7.24 -0.88 4.54
N ASP A 116 7.25 0.43 4.29
CA ASP A 116 7.28 1.44 5.35
C ASP A 116 5.92 1.55 6.07
N PHE A 117 4.83 1.65 5.31
CA PHE A 117 3.52 1.97 5.89
C PHE A 117 2.75 0.75 6.40
N ILE A 118 2.87 -0.41 5.76
CA ILE A 118 2.08 -1.60 6.12
C ILE A 118 2.33 -2.06 7.56
N PRO A 119 3.59 -2.17 8.03
CA PRO A 119 3.86 -2.52 9.42
C PRO A 119 3.27 -1.52 10.40
N GLN A 120 3.34 -0.21 10.09
CA GLN A 120 2.77 0.84 10.94
C GLN A 120 1.25 0.72 11.05
N ILE A 121 0.57 0.49 9.93
CA ILE A 121 -0.89 0.30 9.88
C ILE A 121 -1.30 -0.97 10.63
N ARG A 122 -0.57 -2.08 10.44
CA ARG A 122 -0.82 -3.33 11.17
C ARG A 122 -0.62 -3.13 12.67
N ALA A 123 0.39 -2.36 13.09
CA ALA A 123 0.64 -2.04 14.49
C ALA A 123 -0.46 -1.16 15.10
N ILE A 124 -0.99 -0.19 14.35
CA ILE A 124 -2.12 0.64 14.80
C ILE A 124 -3.36 -0.23 15.03
N LYS A 125 -3.67 -1.13 14.10
CA LYS A 125 -4.77 -2.09 14.24
C LYS A 125 -4.60 -3.02 15.44
N ALA A 126 -3.38 -3.41 15.77
CA ALA A 126 -3.08 -4.33 16.87
C ALA A 126 -3.19 -3.68 18.26
N LYS A 127 -3.27 -2.34 18.37
CA LYS A 127 -3.45 -1.68 19.66
C LYS A 127 -4.87 -1.92 20.17
N PRO A 128 -5.04 -2.47 21.40
CA PRO A 128 -6.36 -2.58 22.00
C PRO A 128 -6.95 -1.18 22.17
N ILE A 129 -8.20 -1.01 21.71
CA ILE A 129 -9.02 0.17 21.99
C ILE A 129 -9.36 0.10 23.48
N GLY A 130 -8.48 0.67 24.31
CA GLY A 130 -8.58 0.55 25.77
C GLY A 130 -7.28 0.95 26.45
N PHE A 131 -6.81 2.18 26.23
CA PHE A 131 -5.90 2.79 27.19
C PHE A 131 -6.74 3.17 28.42
N GLU A 132 -6.63 2.40 29.49
CA GLU A 132 -7.02 2.88 30.81
C GLU A 132 -6.22 4.15 31.10
N ILE A 133 -6.92 5.27 31.28
CA ILE A 133 -6.33 6.48 31.85
C ILE A 133 -5.80 6.05 33.22
N PRO A 134 -4.50 6.23 33.54
CA PRO A 134 -4.02 5.94 34.89
C PRO A 134 -4.83 6.79 35.86
N LYS A 135 -5.64 6.13 36.71
CA LYS A 135 -6.36 6.80 37.79
C LYS A 135 -5.30 7.50 38.64
N ASN A 136 -5.38 8.82 38.66
CA ASN A 136 -4.49 9.69 39.42
C ASN A 136 -4.49 9.24 40.90
N PRO A 137 -3.35 8.86 41.50
CA PRO A 137 -3.27 8.52 42.91
C PRO A 137 -3.20 9.81 43.73
N LYS A 138 -4.27 10.61 43.69
CA LYS A 138 -4.49 11.73 44.61
C LYS A 138 -5.93 11.73 45.05
N ASN A 139 -6.24 10.81 45.96
CA ASN A 139 -7.16 10.99 47.08
C ASN A 139 -7.12 9.75 47.96
N GLN A 140 -6.06 9.63 48.76
CA GLN A 140 -6.14 9.02 50.08
C GLN A 140 -6.00 10.15 51.09
N ILE A 141 -7.13 10.80 51.40
CA ILE A 141 -7.33 11.44 52.68
C ILE A 141 -8.59 10.79 53.23
N MET A 142 -8.38 9.87 54.18
CA MET A 142 -9.15 9.69 55.41
C MET A 142 -8.38 8.71 56.29
#